data_AF-A0AAP0ENM4-F1
#
_entry.id   AF-A0AAP0ENM4-F1
#
_cell.length_a   1.000
_cell.length_b   1.000
_cell.length_c   1.000
_cell.angle_alpha   90.00
_cell.angle_beta   90.00
_cell.angle_gamma   90.00
#
_symmetry.space_group_name_H-M   'P 1'
#
loop_
_entity.id
_entity.type
_entity.pdbx_description
1 polymer ?
#
loop_
_entity_poly.entity_id
_entity_poly.type
_entity_poly.pdbx_seq_one_letter_code
_entity_poly.pdbx_strand_id
1 'polypeptide(L)'
;MVRNLYDRQITTRYADFVSKMVRKPTKPAHVSLEAFKHYKKMRSTPEYKAKSEQASRNRRSEVGGPGSGSSVHGGGAISIYEHSLRLEKKLGRKPTTLDLCLYLHTRDHDGITFLDLRAEAIAAAIHERTRDLSQLQPDTPIDETELYLEIVQRNDKGRRFGIGWTPSGSKMRRHDEAGSSRPIFADDEPFDQFKKEFKEMQTMILKMVNDTSVNRDQLLEMQGRLHRMEEGFMERSAAQKRQDDVDDDDAAHNDSTTEDDE
;
A
#
# COMPACT_ATOMS: atom_id res chain seq x y z
N MET A 1 -15.99 -5.42 -18.84
CA MET A 1 -15.09 -5.90 -17.77
C MET A 1 -15.84 -6.70 -16.70
N VAL A 2 -16.96 -6.22 -16.14
CA VAL A 2 -17.72 -6.91 -15.07
C VAL A 2 -18.35 -8.26 -15.49
N ARG A 3 -18.95 -8.37 -16.69
CA ARG A 3 -19.52 -9.64 -17.20
C ARG A 3 -18.48 -10.78 -17.26
N ASN A 4 -17.28 -10.49 -17.76
CA ASN A 4 -16.21 -11.50 -17.87
C ASN A 4 -15.75 -12.03 -16.50
N LEU A 5 -15.73 -11.19 -15.47
CA LEU A 5 -15.39 -11.62 -14.10
C LEU A 5 -16.49 -12.50 -13.51
N TYR A 6 -17.75 -12.15 -13.73
CA TYR A 6 -18.91 -12.93 -13.31
C TYR A 6 -18.93 -14.32 -13.97
N ASP A 7 -18.75 -14.38 -15.29
CA ASP A 7 -18.73 -15.64 -16.04
C ASP A 7 -17.57 -16.54 -15.61
N ARG A 8 -16.40 -15.96 -15.32
CA ARG A 8 -15.25 -16.69 -14.77
C ARG A 8 -15.58 -17.32 -13.41
N GLN A 9 -16.17 -16.54 -12.51
CA GLN A 9 -16.55 -17.02 -11.18
C GLN A 9 -17.60 -18.14 -11.27
N ILE A 10 -18.64 -17.97 -12.10
CA ILE A 10 -19.65 -19.00 -12.31
C ILE A 10 -19.01 -20.27 -12.86
N THR A 11 -18.15 -20.16 -13.86
CA THR A 11 -17.48 -21.31 -14.47
C THR A 11 -16.68 -22.10 -13.42
N THR A 12 -15.93 -21.41 -12.55
CA THR A 12 -15.20 -22.05 -11.45
C THR A 12 -16.15 -22.76 -10.47
N ARG A 13 -17.21 -22.09 -10.04
CA ARG A 13 -18.20 -22.67 -9.10
C ARG A 13 -18.89 -23.90 -9.70
N TYR A 14 -19.24 -23.84 -10.98
CA TYR A 14 -19.88 -24.94 -11.68
C TYR A 14 -18.93 -26.13 -11.87
N ALA A 15 -17.66 -25.87 -12.22
CA ALA A 15 -16.64 -26.92 -12.33
C ALA A 15 -16.41 -27.64 -10.98
N ASP A 16 -16.32 -26.90 -9.88
CA ASP A 16 -16.20 -27.44 -8.53
C ASP A 16 -17.41 -28.29 -8.14
N PHE A 17 -18.61 -27.77 -8.43
CA PHE A 17 -19.87 -28.47 -8.18
C PHE A 17 -19.92 -29.81 -8.95
N VAL A 18 -19.66 -29.80 -10.26
CA VAL A 18 -19.63 -31.02 -11.09
C VAL A 18 -18.55 -31.99 -10.59
N SER A 19 -17.38 -31.48 -10.21
CA SER A 19 -16.29 -32.31 -9.71
C SER A 19 -16.66 -33.05 -8.41
N LYS A 20 -17.34 -32.37 -7.47
CA LYS A 20 -17.86 -32.95 -6.23
C LYS A 20 -19.00 -33.93 -6.48
N MET A 21 -19.91 -33.60 -7.40
CA MET A 21 -21.02 -34.45 -7.79
C MET A 21 -20.53 -35.81 -8.31
N VAL A 22 -19.61 -35.81 -9.27
CA VAL A 22 -19.21 -37.05 -9.97
C VAL A 22 -18.38 -37.98 -9.08
N ARG A 23 -17.80 -37.46 -7.98
CA ARG A 23 -17.12 -38.29 -6.96
C ARG A 23 -18.10 -39.11 -6.10
N LYS A 24 -19.37 -38.72 -6.04
CA LYS A 24 -20.37 -39.45 -5.25
C LYS A 24 -20.87 -40.70 -5.99
N PRO A 25 -21.18 -41.78 -5.26
CA PRO A 25 -21.76 -42.97 -5.87
C PRO A 25 -23.15 -42.66 -6.45
N THR A 26 -23.93 -41.84 -5.75
CA THR A 26 -25.33 -41.50 -6.06
C THR A 26 -25.49 -40.12 -6.71
N LYS A 27 -26.52 -39.99 -7.54
CA LYS A 27 -26.90 -38.74 -8.23
C LYS A 27 -27.53 -37.75 -7.23
N PRO A 28 -27.13 -36.47 -7.20
CA PRO A 28 -27.85 -35.45 -6.44
C PRO A 28 -29.29 -35.23 -6.94
N ALA A 29 -30.22 -34.89 -6.05
CA ALA A 29 -31.64 -34.72 -6.39
C ALA A 29 -31.87 -33.68 -7.51
N HIS A 30 -31.20 -32.53 -7.42
CA HIS A 30 -31.34 -31.39 -8.32
C HIS A 30 -30.60 -31.52 -9.67
N VAL A 31 -29.99 -32.66 -9.97
CA VAL A 31 -29.29 -32.90 -11.25
C VAL A 31 -30.04 -33.96 -12.05
N SER A 32 -30.19 -33.78 -13.37
CA SER A 32 -30.82 -34.79 -14.22
C SER A 32 -29.99 -36.08 -14.28
N LEU A 33 -30.66 -37.23 -14.41
CA LEU A 33 -29.99 -38.52 -14.52
C LEU A 33 -29.07 -38.59 -15.74
N GLU A 34 -29.52 -38.03 -16.85
CA GLU A 34 -28.79 -38.01 -18.11
C GLU A 34 -27.51 -37.17 -18.03
N ALA A 35 -27.57 -35.98 -17.42
CA ALA A 35 -26.37 -35.17 -17.20
C ALA A 35 -25.35 -35.90 -16.30
N PHE A 36 -25.83 -36.50 -15.20
CA PHE A 36 -24.95 -37.24 -14.28
C PHE A 36 -24.26 -38.44 -14.96
N LYS A 37 -25.00 -39.24 -15.74
CA LYS A 37 -24.44 -40.35 -16.53
C LYS A 37 -23.41 -39.84 -17.55
N HIS A 38 -23.74 -38.76 -18.27
CA HIS A 38 -22.84 -38.17 -19.25
C HIS A 38 -21.51 -37.73 -18.62
N TYR A 39 -21.55 -37.00 -17.50
CA TYR A 39 -20.33 -36.59 -16.80
C TYR A 39 -19.51 -37.76 -16.24
N LYS A 40 -20.17 -38.81 -15.72
CA LYS A 40 -19.46 -40.05 -15.32
C LYS A 40 -18.76 -40.70 -16.50
N LYS A 41 -19.44 -40.83 -17.65
CA LYS A 41 -18.87 -41.38 -18.89
C LYS A 41 -17.66 -40.57 -19.35
N MET A 42 -17.80 -39.25 -19.40
CA MET A 42 -16.71 -38.33 -19.79
C MET A 42 -15.47 -38.49 -18.91
N ARG A 43 -15.63 -38.58 -17.58
CA ARG A 43 -14.50 -38.79 -16.65
C ARG A 43 -13.83 -40.16 -16.76
N SER A 44 -14.56 -41.16 -17.23
CA SER A 44 -14.02 -42.51 -17.44
C SER A 44 -13.22 -42.66 -18.73
N THR A 45 -13.26 -41.67 -19.63
CA THR A 45 -12.50 -41.69 -20.88
C THR A 45 -10.98 -41.71 -20.62
N PRO A 46 -10.19 -42.43 -21.44
CA PRO A 46 -8.74 -42.48 -21.28
C PRO A 46 -8.10 -41.09 -21.41
N GLU A 47 -8.61 -40.25 -22.31
CA GLU A 47 -8.12 -38.87 -22.49
C GLU A 47 -8.26 -38.02 -21.23
N TYR A 48 -9.42 -38.09 -20.55
CA TYR A 48 -9.63 -37.36 -19.32
C TYR A 48 -8.71 -37.86 -18.21
N LYS A 49 -8.57 -39.18 -18.05
CA LYS A 49 -7.68 -39.78 -17.05
C LYS A 49 -6.23 -39.38 -17.29
N ALA A 50 -5.75 -39.46 -18.53
CA ALA A 50 -4.40 -39.05 -18.91
C ALA A 50 -4.14 -37.56 -18.56
N LYS A 51 -5.07 -36.65 -18.92
CA LYS A 51 -4.97 -35.23 -18.54
C LYS A 51 -4.99 -35.03 -17.03
N SER A 52 -5.85 -35.76 -16.31
CA SER A 52 -5.94 -35.69 -14.85
C SER A 52 -4.66 -36.18 -14.16
N GLU A 53 -4.09 -37.29 -14.63
CA GLU A 53 -2.82 -37.83 -14.14
C GLU A 53 -1.66 -36.90 -14.45
N GLN A 54 -1.59 -36.35 -15.66
CA GLN A 54 -0.59 -35.33 -16.00
C GLN A 54 -0.73 -34.09 -15.12
N ALA A 55 -1.95 -33.59 -14.90
CA ALA A 55 -2.18 -32.46 -13.99
C ALA A 55 -1.82 -32.80 -12.53
N SER A 56 -2.04 -34.05 -12.10
CA SER A 56 -1.59 -34.54 -10.80
C SER A 56 -0.07 -34.58 -10.70
N ARG A 57 0.62 -35.09 -11.73
CA ARG A 57 2.09 -35.11 -11.83
C ARG A 57 2.66 -33.70 -11.87
N ASN A 58 2.07 -32.78 -12.63
CA ASN A 58 2.51 -31.38 -12.67
C ASN A 58 2.30 -30.66 -11.33
N ARG A 59 1.27 -31.01 -10.56
CA ARG A 59 1.11 -30.49 -9.19
C ARG A 59 2.13 -31.08 -8.23
N ARG A 60 2.48 -32.35 -8.41
CA ARG A 60 3.51 -33.09 -7.64
C ARG A 60 4.91 -32.95 -8.24
N SER A 61 5.09 -32.11 -9.25
CA SER A 61 6.34 -32.08 -9.99
C SER A 61 7.43 -31.57 -9.09
N GLU A 62 8.57 -32.23 -9.17
CA GLU A 62 9.69 -32.04 -8.30
C GLU A 62 10.51 -30.85 -8.82
N VAL A 63 10.22 -29.67 -8.29
CA VAL A 63 10.77 -28.40 -8.78
C VAL A 63 12.26 -28.24 -8.41
N GLY A 64 12.80 -29.12 -7.55
CA GLY A 64 14.18 -29.19 -7.10
C GLY A 64 14.94 -30.46 -7.48
N GLY A 65 14.43 -31.29 -8.42
CA GLY A 65 15.04 -32.57 -8.82
C GLY A 65 14.41 -33.79 -8.14
N PRO A 66 14.84 -35.02 -8.49
CA PRO A 66 14.25 -36.28 -8.02
C PRO A 66 14.04 -36.32 -6.49
N GLY A 67 12.80 -36.54 -6.04
CA GLY A 67 12.42 -36.59 -4.62
C GLY A 67 12.10 -35.25 -3.95
N SER A 68 12.28 -34.10 -4.63
CA SER A 68 12.02 -32.77 -4.03
C SER A 68 10.55 -32.43 -3.81
N GLY A 69 9.64 -33.14 -4.48
CA GLY A 69 8.20 -32.88 -4.37
C GLY A 69 7.79 -31.49 -4.86
N SER A 70 6.50 -31.17 -4.66
CA SER A 70 5.98 -29.83 -4.91
C SER A 70 6.71 -28.83 -4.00
N SER A 71 7.19 -27.70 -4.54
CA SER A 71 7.77 -26.66 -3.68
C SER A 71 6.74 -26.19 -2.65
N VAL A 72 7.05 -26.41 -1.38
CA VAL A 72 6.22 -26.00 -0.25
C VAL A 72 6.79 -24.71 0.32
N HIS A 73 5.98 -23.66 0.35
CA HIS A 73 6.26 -22.43 1.08
C HIS A 73 5.40 -22.36 2.35
N GLY A 74 5.99 -21.88 3.45
CA GLY A 74 5.31 -21.62 4.73
C GLY A 74 4.66 -20.22 4.80
N GLY A 75 4.75 -19.41 3.75
CA GLY A 75 4.30 -18.01 3.76
C GLY A 75 2.78 -17.80 3.81
N GLY A 76 1.99 -18.80 3.40
CA GLY A 76 0.53 -18.69 3.34
C GLY A 76 0.05 -17.62 2.36
N ALA A 77 -1.06 -16.96 2.69
CA ALA A 77 -1.65 -15.87 1.88
C ALA A 77 -0.99 -14.49 2.12
N ILE A 78 0.01 -14.44 3.01
CA ILE A 78 0.70 -13.21 3.40
C ILE A 78 1.76 -12.89 2.36
N SER A 79 1.85 -11.62 1.97
CA SER A 79 2.84 -11.20 0.98
C SER A 79 4.27 -11.35 1.52
N ILE A 80 5.24 -11.59 0.65
CA ILE A 80 6.65 -11.70 1.05
C ILE A 80 7.15 -10.36 1.63
N TYR A 81 6.66 -9.23 1.12
CA TYR A 81 6.93 -7.91 1.69
C TYR A 81 6.45 -7.78 3.14
N GLU A 82 5.25 -8.30 3.44
CA GLU A 82 4.76 -8.27 4.81
C GLU A 82 5.57 -9.22 5.71
N HIS A 83 6.02 -10.36 5.20
CA HIS A 83 6.97 -11.22 5.90
C HIS A 83 8.32 -10.53 6.14
N SER A 84 8.83 -9.73 5.19
CA SER A 84 10.07 -8.97 5.38
C SER A 84 9.94 -7.92 6.47
N LEU A 85 8.84 -7.17 6.51
CA LEU A 85 8.59 -6.21 7.59
C LEU A 85 8.45 -6.88 8.97
N ARG A 86 7.81 -8.04 9.03
CA ARG A 86 7.68 -8.82 10.28
C ARG A 86 9.03 -9.36 10.73
N LEU A 87 9.85 -9.83 9.79
CA LEU A 87 11.17 -10.37 10.06
C LEU A 87 12.16 -9.27 10.47
N GLU A 88 12.09 -8.10 9.84
CA GLU A 88 12.86 -6.91 10.21
C GLU A 88 12.63 -6.51 11.67
N LYS A 89 11.37 -6.51 12.11
CA LYS A 89 11.02 -6.24 13.52
C LYS A 89 11.59 -7.28 14.49
N LYS A 90 11.71 -8.54 14.06
CA LYS A 90 12.29 -9.63 14.89
C LYS A 90 13.81 -9.54 14.96
N LEU A 91 14.46 -9.21 13.85
CA LEU A 91 15.93 -9.17 13.73
C LEU A 91 16.51 -7.82 14.18
N GLY A 92 15.72 -6.75 14.21
CA GLY A 92 16.20 -5.38 14.46
C GLY A 92 17.04 -4.81 13.30
N ARG A 93 17.10 -5.52 12.17
CA ARG A 93 17.81 -5.13 10.95
C ARG A 93 17.01 -5.55 9.72
N LYS A 94 17.26 -4.92 8.58
CA LYS A 94 16.67 -5.33 7.30
C LYS A 94 17.05 -6.80 7.01
N PRO A 95 16.08 -7.69 6.77
CA PRO A 95 16.37 -9.10 6.51
C PRO A 95 17.07 -9.27 5.17
N THR A 96 18.01 -10.20 5.10
CA THR A 96 18.65 -10.59 3.84
C THR A 96 17.71 -11.45 3.02
N THR A 97 18.06 -11.63 1.74
CA THR A 97 17.31 -12.52 0.85
C THR A 97 17.37 -13.98 1.33
N LEU A 98 18.49 -14.39 1.94
CA LEU A 98 18.63 -15.69 2.59
C LEU A 98 17.75 -15.79 3.84
N ASP A 99 17.73 -14.78 4.71
CA ASP A 99 16.88 -14.75 5.91
C ASP A 99 15.41 -14.99 5.54
N LEU A 100 14.93 -14.30 4.49
CA LEU A 100 13.57 -14.48 3.98
C LEU A 100 13.32 -15.88 3.42
N CYS A 101 14.28 -16.43 2.68
CA CYS A 101 14.20 -17.77 2.13
C CYS A 101 14.11 -18.81 3.26
N LEU A 102 14.99 -18.72 4.25
CA LEU A 102 14.98 -19.59 5.44
C LEU A 102 13.67 -19.44 6.21
N TYR A 103 13.23 -18.22 6.47
CA TYR A 103 11.98 -17.96 7.17
C TYR A 103 10.78 -18.59 6.45
N LEU A 104 10.71 -18.49 5.11
CA LEU A 104 9.57 -18.97 4.34
C LEU A 104 9.62 -20.46 4.00
N HIS A 105 10.79 -21.09 4.02
CA HIS A 105 10.96 -22.48 3.59
C HIS A 105 11.41 -23.42 4.70
N THR A 106 11.35 -22.98 5.95
CA THR A 106 11.57 -23.83 7.12
C THR A 106 10.30 -23.99 7.93
N ARG A 107 10.20 -25.11 8.64
CA ARG A 107 9.05 -25.45 9.46
C ARG A 107 9.00 -24.53 10.67
N ASP A 108 7.84 -23.95 10.93
CA ASP A 108 7.61 -23.03 12.06
C ASP A 108 8.62 -21.86 12.13
N HIS A 109 9.27 -21.55 11.00
CA HIS A 109 10.32 -20.54 10.87
C HIS A 109 11.56 -20.82 11.74
N ASP A 110 11.89 -22.08 11.98
CA ASP A 110 13.02 -22.49 12.83
C ASP A 110 14.40 -22.25 12.20
N GLY A 111 14.47 -22.04 10.88
CA GLY A 111 15.72 -21.85 10.14
C GLY A 111 16.54 -23.13 9.94
N ILE A 112 16.02 -24.29 10.33
CA ILE A 112 16.75 -25.58 10.37
C ILE A 112 16.00 -26.65 9.58
N THR A 113 14.71 -26.82 9.82
CA THR A 113 13.93 -27.93 9.25
C THR A 113 13.29 -27.49 7.94
N PHE A 114 13.94 -27.80 6.81
CA PHE A 114 13.44 -27.39 5.49
C PHE A 114 12.14 -28.12 5.08
N LEU A 115 11.24 -27.35 4.45
CA LEU A 115 9.99 -27.85 3.86
C LEU A 115 10.18 -28.32 2.40
N ASP A 116 11.31 -27.95 1.78
CA ASP A 116 11.61 -28.18 0.37
C ASP A 116 13.11 -28.47 0.21
N LEU A 117 13.45 -29.58 -0.46
CA LEU A 117 14.85 -29.96 -0.74
C LEU A 117 15.56 -28.90 -1.59
N ARG A 118 14.83 -28.17 -2.43
CA ARG A 118 15.40 -27.06 -3.21
C ARG A 118 15.86 -25.92 -2.32
N ALA A 119 15.09 -25.61 -1.27
CA ALA A 119 15.45 -24.56 -0.33
C ALA A 119 16.68 -24.95 0.49
N GLU A 120 16.76 -26.22 0.90
CA GLU A 120 17.92 -26.79 1.58
C GLU A 120 19.18 -26.71 0.71
N ALA A 121 19.10 -27.14 -0.56
CA ALA A 121 20.23 -27.08 -1.49
C ALA A 121 20.71 -25.64 -1.74
N ILE A 122 19.80 -24.68 -1.85
CA ILE A 122 20.14 -23.25 -2.02
C ILE A 122 20.83 -22.72 -0.77
N ALA A 123 20.30 -23.00 0.42
CA ALA A 123 20.90 -22.56 1.68
C ALA A 123 22.30 -23.15 1.85
N ALA A 124 22.48 -24.46 1.58
CA ALA A 124 23.77 -25.13 1.64
C ALA A 124 24.79 -24.49 0.68
N ALA A 125 24.41 -24.23 -0.58
CA ALA A 125 25.28 -23.60 -1.56
C ALA A 125 25.70 -22.18 -1.15
N ILE A 126 24.80 -21.40 -0.55
CA ILE A 126 25.12 -20.05 -0.06
C ILE A 126 26.09 -20.14 1.12
N HIS A 127 25.88 -21.06 2.06
CA HIS A 127 26.80 -21.25 3.19
C HIS A 127 28.19 -21.70 2.73
N GLU A 128 28.27 -22.62 1.76
CA GLU A 128 29.53 -23.07 1.16
C GLU A 128 30.27 -21.90 0.51
N ARG A 129 29.57 -21.12 -0.33
CA ARG A 129 30.17 -19.99 -1.03
C ARG A 129 30.61 -18.86 -0.08
N THR A 130 29.84 -18.63 0.98
CA THR A 130 30.20 -17.69 2.05
C THR A 130 31.47 -18.12 2.77
N ARG A 131 31.62 -19.42 3.04
CA ARG A 131 32.83 -20.00 3.64
C ARG A 131 34.05 -19.80 2.75
N ASP A 132 33.92 -20.06 1.45
CA ASP A 132 35.02 -19.86 0.48
C ASP A 132 35.44 -18.39 0.40
N LEU A 133 34.48 -17.47 0.30
CA LEU A 133 34.75 -16.03 0.24
C LEU A 133 35.42 -15.53 1.52
N SER A 134 34.96 -16.00 2.68
CA SER A 134 35.57 -15.65 3.97
C SER A 134 37.02 -16.14 4.10
N GLN A 135 37.41 -17.22 3.42
CA GLN A 135 38.79 -17.72 3.40
C GLN A 135 39.68 -16.96 2.42
N LEU A 136 39.12 -16.56 1.27
CA LEU A 136 39.87 -15.87 0.20
C LEU A 136 40.04 -14.36 0.47
N GLN A 137 39.04 -13.74 1.09
CA GLN A 137 39.01 -12.30 1.33
C GLN A 137 38.36 -12.01 2.71
N PRO A 138 39.13 -12.08 3.81
CA PRO A 138 38.57 -11.90 5.15
C PRO A 138 38.13 -10.46 5.44
N ASP A 139 38.64 -9.47 4.71
CA ASP A 139 38.42 -8.04 4.99
C ASP A 139 37.25 -7.43 4.20
N THR A 140 36.66 -8.15 3.23
CA THR A 140 35.52 -7.67 2.46
C THR A 140 34.20 -8.13 3.06
N PRO A 141 33.26 -7.23 3.38
CA PRO A 141 31.94 -7.61 3.85
C PRO A 141 31.20 -8.38 2.76
N ILE A 142 30.75 -9.59 3.08
CA ILE A 142 30.02 -10.47 2.16
C ILE A 142 28.57 -10.00 2.09
N ASP A 143 28.12 -9.58 0.90
CA ASP A 143 26.71 -9.32 0.65
C ASP A 143 25.97 -10.64 0.33
N GLU A 144 25.33 -11.21 1.34
CA GLU A 144 24.51 -12.43 1.22
C GLU A 144 23.36 -12.28 0.22
N THR A 145 22.88 -11.06 -0.03
CA THR A 145 21.80 -10.82 -1.00
C THR A 145 22.32 -11.00 -2.43
N GLU A 146 23.45 -10.41 -2.77
CA GLU A 146 24.08 -10.61 -4.08
C GLU A 146 24.48 -12.07 -4.28
N LEU A 147 25.01 -12.73 -3.24
CA LEU A 147 25.35 -14.15 -3.27
C LEU A 147 24.13 -15.04 -3.57
N TYR A 148 22.99 -14.73 -2.96
CA TYR A 148 21.72 -15.39 -3.27
C TYR A 148 21.31 -15.18 -4.73
N LEU A 149 21.46 -13.95 -5.25
CA LEU A 149 21.11 -13.62 -6.63
C LEU A 149 22.00 -14.31 -7.66
N GLU A 150 23.25 -14.60 -7.33
CA GLU A 150 24.18 -15.40 -8.14
C GLU A 150 23.77 -16.87 -8.18
N ILE A 151 23.54 -17.48 -7.01
CA ILE A 151 23.23 -18.91 -6.89
C ILE A 151 21.83 -19.23 -7.42
N VAL A 152 20.84 -18.39 -7.11
CA VAL A 152 19.45 -18.65 -7.47
C VAL A 152 19.13 -18.04 -8.83
N GLN A 153 19.27 -18.86 -9.87
CA GLN A 153 18.93 -18.49 -11.23
C GLN A 153 17.45 -18.10 -11.39
N ARG A 154 17.21 -17.13 -12.28
CA ARG A 154 15.84 -16.78 -12.70
C ARG A 154 15.26 -17.90 -13.55
N ASN A 155 13.96 -18.14 -13.40
CA ASN A 155 13.24 -18.98 -14.36
C ASN A 155 12.97 -18.21 -15.67
N ASP A 156 12.39 -18.91 -16.64
CA ASP A 156 11.89 -18.39 -17.92
C ASP A 156 10.98 -17.15 -17.78
N LYS A 157 10.31 -17.01 -16.64
CA LYS A 157 9.42 -15.89 -16.30
C LYS A 157 10.11 -14.78 -15.51
N GLY A 158 11.43 -14.83 -15.37
CA GLY A 158 12.24 -13.85 -14.64
C GLY A 158 12.09 -13.90 -13.12
N ARG A 159 11.41 -14.90 -12.56
CA ARG A 159 11.18 -15.08 -11.11
C ARG A 159 12.28 -15.91 -10.49
N ARG A 160 12.66 -15.57 -9.27
CA ARG A 160 13.60 -16.34 -8.44
C ARG A 160 12.83 -17.17 -7.43
N PHE A 161 13.40 -18.30 -7.05
CA PHE A 161 12.83 -19.19 -6.04
C PHE A 161 12.66 -18.46 -4.70
N GLY A 162 11.61 -18.76 -3.94
CA GLY A 162 11.31 -18.20 -2.61
C GLY A 162 10.92 -16.71 -2.53
N ILE A 163 11.42 -15.87 -3.43
CA ILE A 163 11.30 -14.40 -3.36
C ILE A 163 10.44 -13.82 -4.49
N GLY A 164 10.17 -14.58 -5.56
CA GLY A 164 9.33 -14.11 -6.65
C GLY A 164 10.08 -13.12 -7.56
N TRP A 165 9.54 -11.92 -7.76
CA TRP A 165 10.11 -10.95 -8.70
C TRP A 165 11.03 -9.95 -7.99
N THR A 166 12.30 -9.86 -8.42
CA THR A 166 13.26 -8.84 -7.94
C THR A 166 13.53 -7.80 -9.03
N PRO A 167 13.48 -6.47 -8.72
CA PRO A 167 13.57 -5.39 -9.71
C PRO A 167 14.91 -5.18 -10.42
N SER A 168 15.95 -5.94 -10.07
CA SER A 168 17.26 -5.77 -10.68
C SER A 168 17.22 -6.14 -12.18
N GLY A 169 17.00 -5.12 -13.02
CA GLY A 169 17.58 -5.04 -14.37
C GLY A 169 16.73 -5.41 -15.59
N SER A 170 15.38 -5.36 -15.60
CA SER A 170 14.63 -5.58 -16.87
C SER A 170 13.24 -4.94 -16.89
N LYS A 171 12.92 -4.34 -18.04
CA LYS A 171 11.72 -3.57 -18.38
C LYS A 171 10.45 -4.08 -17.68
N MET A 172 9.82 -3.17 -16.94
CA MET A 172 8.48 -3.29 -16.38
C MET A 172 7.50 -3.81 -17.45
N ARG A 173 7.18 -5.11 -17.45
CA ARG A 173 5.93 -5.55 -18.05
C ARG A 173 4.84 -5.07 -17.11
N ARG A 174 4.07 -4.06 -17.53
CA ARG A 174 2.84 -3.67 -16.85
C ARG A 174 2.00 -4.93 -16.70
N HIS A 175 1.75 -5.33 -15.46
CA HIS A 175 0.79 -6.38 -15.18
C HIS A 175 -0.60 -5.80 -15.30
N ASP A 176 -1.28 -6.13 -16.40
CA ASP A 176 -2.74 -6.23 -16.35
C ASP A 176 -3.09 -7.41 -15.42
N GLU A 177 -3.87 -7.10 -14.40
CA GLU A 177 -4.72 -7.99 -13.60
C GLU A 177 -4.06 -9.06 -12.69
N ALA A 178 -4.29 -8.91 -11.37
CA ALA A 178 -4.38 -9.97 -10.36
C ALA A 178 -3.10 -10.72 -9.90
N GLY A 179 -1.95 -10.06 -9.82
CA GLY A 179 -0.74 -10.60 -9.17
C GLY A 179 -0.44 -9.97 -7.80
N SER A 180 -0.51 -10.77 -6.72
CA SER A 180 -0.19 -10.38 -5.33
C SER A 180 1.32 -10.14 -5.05
N SER A 181 2.15 -10.04 -6.09
CA SER A 181 3.60 -9.98 -5.95
C SER A 181 4.10 -8.57 -6.25
N ARG A 182 4.00 -7.66 -5.28
CA ARG A 182 4.83 -6.46 -5.30
C ARG A 182 6.31 -6.89 -5.21
N PRO A 183 7.23 -6.22 -5.93
CA PRO A 183 8.65 -6.50 -5.78
C PRO A 183 9.10 -6.18 -4.35
N ILE A 184 9.94 -7.04 -3.78
CA ILE A 184 10.43 -6.92 -2.39
C ILE A 184 11.50 -5.83 -2.24
N PHE A 185 12.10 -5.40 -3.36
CA PHE A 185 13.21 -4.45 -3.40
C PHE A 185 12.99 -3.34 -4.43
N ALA A 186 11.74 -2.91 -4.63
CA ALA A 186 11.57 -1.64 -5.33
C ALA A 186 12.19 -0.58 -4.40
N ASP A 187 13.16 0.20 -4.90
CA ASP A 187 13.69 1.33 -4.16
C ASP A 187 12.49 2.19 -3.73
N ASP A 188 12.21 2.24 -2.42
CA ASP A 188 11.10 3.01 -1.86
C ASP A 188 11.35 4.52 -1.95
N GLU A 189 12.53 4.93 -2.44
CA GLU A 189 12.97 6.32 -2.70
C GLU A 189 11.85 7.22 -3.27
N PRO A 190 11.15 6.86 -4.36
CA PRO A 190 10.10 7.73 -4.92
C PRO A 190 8.88 7.87 -4.00
N PHE A 191 8.58 6.85 -3.20
CA PHE A 191 7.41 6.85 -2.31
C PHE A 191 7.71 7.52 -0.96
N ASP A 192 8.94 7.40 -0.47
CA ASP A 192 9.39 8.10 0.73
C ASP A 192 9.63 9.60 0.47
N GLN A 193 10.14 9.95 -0.71
CA GLN A 193 10.16 11.33 -1.20
C GLN A 193 8.74 11.90 -1.29
N PHE A 194 7.78 11.14 -1.85
CA PHE A 194 6.38 11.56 -1.89
C PHE A 194 5.77 11.75 -0.50
N LYS A 195 6.06 10.87 0.47
CA LYS A 195 5.60 11.05 1.86
C LYS A 195 6.19 12.30 2.51
N LYS A 196 7.45 12.62 2.21
CA LYS A 196 8.13 13.81 2.71
C LYS A 196 7.49 15.08 2.14
N GLU A 197 7.32 15.14 0.81
CA GLU A 197 6.64 16.24 0.12
C GLU A 197 5.20 16.42 0.61
N PHE A 198 4.48 15.32 0.85
CA PHE A 198 3.12 15.36 1.38
C PHE A 198 3.06 15.95 2.80
N LYS A 199 4.01 15.60 3.68
CA LYS A 199 4.11 16.20 5.02
C LYS A 199 4.45 17.69 4.95
N GLU A 200 5.38 18.07 4.08
CA GLU A 200 5.75 19.47 3.85
C GLU A 200 4.53 20.28 3.36
N MET A 201 3.77 19.74 2.41
CA MET A 201 2.53 20.33 1.92
C MET A 201 1.48 20.49 3.02
N GLN A 202 1.29 19.48 3.89
CA GLN A 202 0.37 19.60 5.04
C GLN A 202 0.78 20.73 5.99
N THR A 203 2.08 20.86 6.29
CA THR A 203 2.56 21.93 7.15
C THR A 203 2.40 23.32 6.53
N MET A 204 2.56 23.43 5.20
CA MET A 204 2.35 24.68 4.47
C MET A 204 0.88 25.10 4.49
N ILE A 205 -0.06 24.16 4.29
CA ILE A 205 -1.50 24.43 4.37
C ILE A 205 -1.88 24.91 5.78
N LEU A 206 -1.36 24.28 6.83
CA LEU A 206 -1.60 24.70 8.22
C LEU A 206 -1.14 26.14 8.48
N LYS A 207 0.05 26.52 7.98
CA LYS A 207 0.53 27.91 8.09
C LYS A 207 -0.37 28.88 7.33
N MET A 208 -0.73 28.57 6.09
CA MET A 208 -1.61 29.42 5.28
C MET A 208 -2.98 29.65 5.94
N VAL A 209 -3.57 28.61 6.55
CA VAL A 209 -4.85 28.71 7.28
C VAL A 209 -4.72 29.62 8.51
N ASN A 210 -3.61 29.51 9.23
CA ASN A 210 -3.34 30.36 10.39
C ASN A 210 -3.09 31.83 9.99
N ASP A 211 -2.37 32.07 8.90
CA ASP A 211 -2.12 33.43 8.40
C ASP A 211 -3.43 34.08 7.90
N THR A 212 -4.32 33.29 7.27
CA THR A 212 -5.65 33.80 6.87
C THR A 212 -6.55 34.10 8.07
N SER A 213 -6.47 33.36 9.17
CA SER A 213 -7.22 33.71 10.39
C SER A 213 -6.70 35.00 11.03
N VAL A 214 -5.38 35.18 11.12
CA VAL A 214 -4.77 36.41 11.67
C VAL A 214 -5.14 37.63 10.83
N ASN A 215 -5.08 37.52 9.50
CA ASN A 215 -5.46 38.62 8.61
C ASN A 215 -6.96 38.97 8.73
N ARG A 216 -7.83 37.98 8.95
CA ARG A 216 -9.26 38.22 9.18
C ARG A 216 -9.51 38.97 10.49
N ASP A 217 -8.81 38.61 11.55
CA ASP A 217 -8.96 39.25 12.87
C ASP A 217 -8.48 40.71 12.84
N GLN A 218 -7.37 41.00 12.14
CA GLN A 218 -6.90 42.37 11.93
C GLN A 218 -7.91 43.23 11.16
N LEU A 219 -8.56 42.65 10.15
CA LEU A 219 -9.60 43.36 9.37
C LEU A 219 -10.82 43.69 10.24
N LEU A 220 -11.25 42.76 11.10
CA LEU A 220 -12.35 42.97 12.05
C LEU A 220 -12.01 44.05 13.07
N GLU A 221 -10.77 44.08 13.55
CA GLU A 221 -10.31 45.12 14.48
C GLU A 221 -10.31 46.51 13.82
N MET A 222 -9.85 46.59 12.56
CA MET A 222 -9.90 47.83 11.78
C MET A 222 -11.34 48.30 11.55
N GLN A 223 -12.25 47.39 11.19
CA GLN A 223 -13.68 47.72 11.04
C GLN A 223 -14.28 48.22 12.36
N GLY A 224 -13.95 47.60 13.50
CA GLY A 224 -14.39 48.08 14.80
C GLY A 224 -13.83 49.45 15.18
N ARG A 225 -12.59 49.77 14.78
CA ARG A 225 -12.00 51.11 14.98
C ARG A 225 -12.69 52.17 14.12
N LEU A 226 -13.02 51.85 12.87
CA LEU A 226 -13.77 52.75 11.98
C LEU A 226 -15.15 53.07 12.55
N HIS A 227 -15.88 52.05 13.01
CA HIS A 227 -17.21 52.26 13.58
C HIS A 227 -17.20 53.16 14.81
N ARG A 228 -16.22 52.97 15.72
CA ARG A 228 -16.05 53.86 16.88
C ARG A 228 -15.69 55.30 16.52
N MET A 229 -14.93 55.50 15.44
CA MET A 229 -14.64 56.85 14.95
C MET A 229 -15.88 57.51 14.33
N GLU A 230 -16.70 56.76 13.60
CA GLU A 230 -17.97 57.23 13.05
C GLU A 230 -18.96 57.59 14.15
N GLU A 231 -19.13 56.74 15.17
CA GLU A 231 -19.95 57.03 16.35
C GLU A 231 -19.49 58.30 17.06
N GLY A 232 -18.18 58.44 17.31
CA GLY A 232 -17.62 59.64 17.92
C GLY A 232 -17.74 60.90 17.05
N PHE A 233 -17.74 60.76 15.72
CA PHE A 233 -17.97 61.89 14.80
C PHE A 233 -19.44 62.33 14.84
N MET A 234 -20.37 61.38 14.87
CA MET A 234 -21.80 61.65 15.01
C MET A 234 -22.13 62.30 16.36
N GLU A 235 -21.48 61.85 17.44
CA GLU A 235 -21.66 62.41 18.79
C GLU A 235 -21.12 63.84 18.89
N ARG A 236 -19.94 64.12 18.30
CA ARG A 236 -19.40 65.49 18.20
C ARG A 236 -20.25 66.40 17.34
N SER A 237 -20.77 65.91 16.22
CA SER A 237 -21.69 66.67 15.36
C SER A 237 -23.02 66.97 16.05
N ALA A 238 -23.54 66.02 16.84
CA ALA A 238 -24.74 66.23 17.65
C ALA A 238 -24.49 67.20 18.82
N ALA A 239 -23.30 67.19 19.41
CA ALA A 239 -22.91 68.13 20.47
C ALA A 239 -22.73 69.56 19.93
N GLN A 240 -22.11 69.72 18.76
CA GLN A 240 -21.95 71.01 18.08
C GLN A 240 -23.31 71.66 17.81
N LYS A 241 -24.27 70.88 17.29
CA LYS A 241 -25.62 71.36 17.00
C LYS A 241 -26.38 71.81 18.25
N ARG A 242 -26.18 71.12 19.39
CA ARG A 242 -26.76 71.54 20.67
C ARG A 242 -26.13 72.81 21.24
N GLN A 243 -24.90 73.13 20.86
CA GLN A 243 -24.21 74.34 21.26
C GLN A 243 -24.72 75.52 20.42
N ASP A 244 -24.85 75.32 19.11
CA ASP A 244 -25.40 76.32 18.18
C ASP A 244 -26.86 76.67 18.50
N ASP A 245 -27.68 75.70 18.94
CA ASP A 245 -29.07 75.94 19.39
C ASP A 245 -29.17 76.73 20.72
N VAL A 246 -28.09 76.83 21.51
CA VAL A 246 -28.05 77.58 22.79
C VAL A 246 -27.59 79.03 22.58
N ASP A 247 -26.71 79.26 21.60
CA ASP A 247 -26.15 80.60 21.33
C ASP A 247 -27.13 81.52 20.55
N ASP A 248 -28.17 80.97 19.91
CA ASP A 248 -29.21 81.76 19.22
C ASP A 248 -30.25 82.38 20.19
N ASP A 249 -30.38 81.88 21.42
CA ASP A 249 -31.31 82.43 22.43
C ASP A 249 -30.72 83.65 23.17
N ASP A 250 -29.40 83.82 23.22
CA ASP A 250 -28.72 84.92 23.93
C ASP A 250 -28.52 86.20 23.07
N ALA A 251 -28.73 86.13 21.75
CA ALA A 251 -28.55 87.26 20.83
C ALA A 251 -29.73 88.26 20.80
N ALA A 252 -30.82 88.02 21.55
CA ALA A 252 -32.02 88.85 21.52
C ALA A 252 -32.05 90.00 22.56
N HIS A 253 -31.03 90.17 23.40
CA HIS A 253 -31.01 91.18 24.47
C HIS A 253 -29.67 91.94 24.56
N ASN A 254 -29.39 92.85 23.62
CA ASN A 254 -28.71 94.13 23.87
C ASN A 254 -28.39 94.85 22.56
N ASP A 255 -29.36 95.61 22.03
CA ASP A 255 -29.06 96.76 21.17
C ASP A 255 -30.13 97.84 21.35
N SER A 256 -30.06 98.55 22.48
CA SER A 256 -30.64 99.88 22.59
C SER A 256 -29.96 100.64 23.73
N THR A 257 -28.98 101.47 23.39
CA THR A 257 -28.90 102.89 23.80
C THR A 257 -27.61 103.50 23.26
N THR A 258 -27.79 104.24 22.17
CA THR A 258 -26.97 105.34 21.67
C THR A 258 -26.92 106.51 22.65
N GLU A 259 -25.74 107.18 22.67
CA GLU A 259 -25.54 108.67 22.65
C GLU A 259 -26.07 109.47 23.88
N ASP A 260 -25.36 110.39 24.54
CA ASP A 260 -24.61 111.54 24.02
C ASP A 260 -23.80 112.25 25.15
N ASP A 261 -22.81 113.03 24.68
CA ASP A 261 -22.28 114.31 25.18
C ASP A 261 -21.25 114.43 26.34
N GLU A 262 -20.09 115.00 25.91
CA GLU A 262 -19.13 115.95 26.51
C GLU A 262 -18.46 115.70 27.89
#